data_AF-A0A4R3KKA3-F1
#
_entry.id   AF-A0A4R3KKA3-F1
#
_cell.length_a   1.000
_cell.length_b   1.000
_cell.length_c   1.000
_cell.angle_alpha   90.00
_cell.angle_beta   90.00
_cell.angle_gamma   90.00
#
_symmetry.space_group_name_H-M   'P 1'
#
loop_
_entity.id
_entity.type
_entity.pdbx_description
1 polymer ?
#
loop_
_entity_poly.entity_id
_entity_poly.type
_entity_poly.pdbx_seq_one_letter_code
_entity_poly.pdbx_strand_id
1 'polypeptide(L)'
;MIQFHIVKNLSQYRLDVQYSFEDEILVLFGPSGSGKTTILSIIAGLTKPDEGKILFNQTTFFDSEKKINLPVQQRKIGCVFQDYALFPHMTVEQNILYGVKHQHLPLDQNEYERLTSQLKVNHLLQRYPANLSGGEKQRVALARALITSPKLLLLDEPFSALDYDTRVEFRQELKRLHQLWQIPFILVTHDREEARILGDIILYLYQGQIIKEERI
;
A
#
# COMPACT_ATOMS: atom_id res chain seq x y z
N MET A 1 -10.68 -10.29 5.46
CA MET A 1 -11.67 -9.62 4.59
C MET A 1 -11.62 -8.11 4.67
N ILE A 2 -11.54 -7.44 3.53
CA ILE A 2 -11.81 -6.00 3.38
C ILE A 2 -13.06 -5.82 2.52
N GLN A 3 -13.92 -4.89 2.92
CA GLN A 3 -15.09 -4.47 2.15
C GLN A 3 -15.12 -2.96 2.12
N PHE A 4 -15.34 -2.38 0.95
CA PHE A 4 -15.46 -0.94 0.83
C PHE A 4 -16.54 -0.58 -0.18
N HIS A 5 -17.37 0.39 0.19
CA HIS A 5 -18.16 1.22 -0.69
C HIS A 5 -17.69 2.66 -0.47
N ILE A 6 -17.14 3.27 -1.52
CA ILE A 6 -16.54 4.60 -1.47
C ILE A 6 -17.28 5.48 -2.46
N VAL A 7 -17.94 6.51 -1.93
CA VAL A 7 -18.52 7.58 -2.73
C VAL A 7 -17.76 8.87 -2.44
N LYS A 8 -17.26 9.53 -3.50
CA LYS A 8 -16.62 10.84 -3.38
C LYS A 8 -16.83 11.68 -4.63
N ASN A 9 -17.30 12.90 -4.45
CA ASN A 9 -17.39 13.89 -5.53
C ASN A 9 -16.00 14.50 -5.77
N LEU A 10 -15.45 14.23 -6.95
CA LEU A 10 -14.23 14.86 -7.44
C LEU A 10 -14.59 15.96 -8.44
N SER A 11 -13.64 16.83 -8.75
CA SER A 11 -13.88 17.98 -9.63
C SER A 11 -14.38 17.61 -11.03
N GLN A 12 -14.02 16.43 -11.53
CA GLN A 12 -14.33 15.99 -12.90
C GLN A 12 -15.43 14.92 -12.97
N TYR A 13 -15.62 14.13 -11.91
CA TYR A 13 -16.56 13.01 -11.89
C TYR A 13 -16.85 12.57 -10.44
N ARG A 14 -17.88 11.74 -10.27
CA ARG A 14 -18.20 11.08 -9.00
C ARG A 14 -17.51 9.71 -8.95
N LEU A 15 -16.63 9.54 -7.97
CA LEU A 15 -16.08 8.24 -7.60
C LEU A 15 -17.18 7.47 -6.86
N ASP A 16 -17.60 6.31 -7.38
CA ASP A 16 -18.56 5.42 -6.73
C ASP A 16 -18.11 3.98 -6.96
N VAL A 17 -17.48 3.39 -5.95
CA VAL A 17 -16.82 2.10 -6.07
C VAL A 17 -17.18 1.22 -4.90
N GLN A 18 -17.71 0.03 -5.19
CA GLN A 18 -17.98 -1.00 -4.19
C GLN A 18 -17.23 -2.29 -4.54
N TYR A 19 -16.46 -2.81 -3.60
CA TYR A 19 -15.77 -4.09 -3.76
C TYR A 19 -15.42 -4.76 -2.43
N SER A 20 -15.15 -6.07 -2.47
CA SER A 20 -14.70 -6.85 -1.31
C SER A 20 -13.80 -8.00 -1.73
N PHE A 21 -12.78 -8.30 -0.92
CA PHE A 21 -11.82 -9.38 -1.15
C PHE A 21 -11.13 -9.81 0.16
N GLU A 22 -10.41 -10.95 0.14
CA GLU A 22 -9.78 -11.60 1.28
C GLU A 22 -8.39 -12.15 0.94
N ASP A 23 -7.35 -11.69 1.65
CA ASP A 23 -5.99 -12.27 1.60
C ASP A 23 -5.39 -12.43 0.19
N GLU A 24 -5.89 -11.65 -0.77
CA GLU A 24 -5.47 -11.57 -2.18
C GLU A 24 -4.74 -10.25 -2.48
N ILE A 25 -4.04 -10.21 -3.61
CA ILE A 25 -3.52 -8.98 -4.22
C ILE A 25 -4.59 -8.40 -5.14
N LEU A 26 -5.25 -7.33 -4.68
CA LEU A 26 -6.15 -6.51 -5.48
C LEU A 26 -5.36 -5.45 -6.24
N VAL A 27 -5.45 -5.45 -7.57
CA VAL A 27 -4.87 -4.42 -8.43
C VAL A 27 -5.96 -3.46 -8.91
N LEU A 28 -5.78 -2.18 -8.60
CA LEU A 28 -6.53 -1.09 -9.20
C LEU A 28 -5.78 -0.64 -10.45
N PHE A 29 -6.35 -0.94 -11.62
CA PHE A 29 -5.75 -0.65 -12.92
C PHE A 29 -6.58 0.38 -13.68
N GLY A 30 -5.95 1.31 -14.40
CA GLY A 30 -6.65 2.28 -15.25
C GLY A 30 -5.81 3.51 -15.58
N PRO A 31 -6.28 4.40 -16.46
CA PRO A 31 -5.53 5.60 -16.85
C PRO A 31 -5.30 6.56 -15.68
N SER A 32 -4.34 7.46 -15.84
CA SER A 32 -4.11 8.56 -14.88
C SER A 32 -5.40 9.35 -14.64
N GLY A 33 -5.67 9.69 -13.39
CA GLY A 33 -6.89 10.41 -13.02
C GLY A 33 -8.15 9.56 -12.94
N SER A 34 -8.09 8.22 -13.04
CA SER A 34 -9.29 7.36 -12.89
C SER A 34 -9.78 7.15 -11.44
N GLY A 35 -9.03 7.63 -10.44
CA GLY A 35 -9.42 7.59 -9.02
C GLY A 35 -8.65 6.58 -8.16
N LYS A 36 -7.67 5.84 -8.74
CA LYS A 36 -6.89 4.79 -8.05
C LYS A 36 -6.22 5.25 -6.75
N THR A 37 -5.36 6.28 -6.84
CA THR A 37 -4.68 6.89 -5.67
C THR A 37 -5.68 7.48 -4.67
N THR A 38 -6.82 8.00 -5.13
CA THR A 38 -7.88 8.51 -4.26
C THR A 38 -8.54 7.39 -3.46
N ILE A 39 -8.86 6.26 -4.10
CA ILE A 39 -9.38 5.05 -3.42
C ILE A 39 -8.37 4.59 -2.36
N LEU A 40 -7.10 4.46 -2.73
CA LEU A 40 -6.02 4.03 -1.82
C LEU A 40 -5.89 4.98 -0.62
N SER A 41 -5.91 6.29 -0.86
CA SER A 41 -5.85 7.34 0.18
C SER A 41 -7.06 7.32 1.11
N ILE A 42 -8.25 6.99 0.58
CA ILE A 42 -9.49 6.86 1.36
C ILE A 42 -9.44 5.62 2.27
N ILE A 43 -8.95 4.49 1.76
CA ILE A 43 -8.76 3.26 2.54
C ILE A 43 -7.70 3.48 3.63
N ALA A 44 -6.61 4.19 3.31
CA ALA A 44 -5.58 4.59 4.27
C ALA A 44 -6.10 5.56 5.36
N GLY A 45 -7.17 6.31 5.07
CA GLY A 45 -7.73 7.33 5.96
C GLY A 45 -7.11 8.72 5.81
N LEU A 46 -6.28 8.91 4.78
CA LEU A 46 -5.68 10.20 4.44
C LEU A 46 -6.69 11.15 3.81
N THR A 47 -7.70 10.61 3.14
CA THR A 47 -8.80 11.37 2.55
C THR A 47 -10.12 10.84 3.07
N LYS A 48 -11.02 11.72 3.51
CA LYS A 48 -12.36 11.32 3.94
C LYS A 48 -13.27 11.17 2.71
N PRO A 49 -13.96 10.03 2.52
CA PRO A 49 -15.01 9.90 1.50
C PRO A 49 -16.26 10.69 1.91
N ASP A 50 -17.13 10.98 0.95
CA ASP A 50 -18.34 11.75 1.21
C ASP A 50 -19.44 10.83 1.77
N GLU A 51 -19.59 9.64 1.19
CA GLU A 51 -20.54 8.60 1.63
C GLU A 51 -19.92 7.19 1.52
N GLY A 52 -20.64 6.21 2.05
CA GLY A 52 -20.30 4.80 1.96
C GLY A 52 -19.73 4.24 3.25
N LYS A 53 -19.02 3.12 3.14
CA LYS A 53 -18.57 2.33 4.28
C LYS A 53 -17.30 1.56 3.96
N ILE A 54 -16.36 1.55 4.89
CA ILE A 54 -15.11 0.80 4.78
C ILE A 54 -14.98 -0.07 6.03
N LEU A 55 -14.96 -1.38 5.81
CA LEU A 55 -14.84 -2.43 6.81
C LEU A 55 -13.57 -3.21 6.55
N PHE A 56 -12.80 -3.45 7.62
CA PHE A 56 -11.64 -4.31 7.58
C PHE A 56 -11.75 -5.31 8.73
N ASN A 57 -11.98 -6.58 8.38
CA ASN A 57 -12.37 -7.64 9.31
C ASN A 57 -13.55 -7.17 10.19
N GLN A 58 -13.36 -7.13 11.51
CA GLN A 58 -14.39 -6.70 12.46
C GLN A 58 -14.33 -5.20 12.78
N THR A 59 -13.39 -4.46 12.18
CA THR A 59 -13.18 -3.03 12.44
C THR A 59 -13.81 -2.19 11.34
N THR A 60 -14.64 -1.23 11.72
CA THR A 60 -15.16 -0.22 10.78
C THR A 60 -14.16 0.93 10.68
N PHE A 61 -13.53 1.09 9.51
CA PHE A 61 -12.64 2.21 9.22
C PHE A 61 -13.42 3.49 8.91
N PHE A 62 -14.54 3.37 8.20
CA PHE A 62 -15.41 4.49 7.86
C PHE A 62 -16.85 4.01 7.74
N ASP A 63 -17.81 4.82 8.19
CA ASP A 63 -19.24 4.60 7.97
C ASP A 63 -19.93 5.97 8.01
N SER A 64 -20.46 6.43 6.88
CA SER A 64 -21.07 7.75 6.76
C SER A 64 -22.34 7.89 7.61
N GLU A 65 -23.15 6.84 7.69
CA GLU A 65 -24.42 6.84 8.44
C GLU A 65 -24.16 6.86 9.95
N LYS A 66 -23.20 6.06 10.41
CA LYS A 66 -22.80 5.98 11.82
C LYS A 66 -21.81 7.07 12.23
N LYS A 67 -21.42 7.94 11.30
CA LYS A 67 -20.44 9.03 11.50
C LYS A 67 -19.09 8.52 12.03
N ILE A 68 -18.67 7.34 11.60
CA ILE A 68 -17.39 6.73 11.97
C ILE A 68 -16.34 7.15 10.94
N ASN A 69 -15.20 7.65 11.42
CA ASN A 69 -13.99 7.83 10.61
C ASN A 69 -12.76 7.54 11.46
N LEU A 70 -12.28 6.31 11.40
CA LEU A 70 -11.15 5.84 12.19
C LEU A 70 -9.87 6.57 11.76
N PRO A 71 -9.11 7.19 12.68
CA PRO A 71 -7.86 7.85 12.36
C PRO A 71 -6.84 6.89 11.73
N VAL A 72 -6.00 7.43 10.84
CA VAL A 72 -4.97 6.67 10.09
C VAL A 72 -4.14 5.78 10.99
N GLN A 73 -3.66 6.31 12.12
CA GLN A 73 -2.81 5.60 13.07
C GLN A 73 -3.49 4.38 13.73
N GLN A 74 -4.83 4.35 13.77
CA GLN A 74 -5.61 3.26 14.36
C GLN A 74 -6.00 2.19 13.32
N ARG A 75 -5.78 2.42 12.02
CA ARG A 75 -6.16 1.47 10.96
C ARG A 75 -5.20 0.27 10.83
N LYS A 76 -3.97 0.36 11.36
CA LYS A 76 -2.94 -0.69 11.27
C LYS A 76 -2.64 -1.15 9.83
N ILE A 77 -2.55 -0.19 8.92
CA ILE A 77 -2.28 -0.37 7.49
C ILE A 77 -0.85 0.09 7.20
N GLY A 78 -0.11 -0.70 6.41
CA GLY A 78 1.17 -0.28 5.83
C GLY A 78 0.93 0.43 4.50
N CYS A 79 1.58 1.56 4.28
CA CYS A 79 1.45 2.32 3.02
C CYS A 79 2.83 2.59 2.42
N VAL A 80 2.95 2.38 1.11
CA VAL A 80 4.09 2.82 0.29
C VAL A 80 3.55 3.69 -0.84
N PHE A 81 3.83 4.99 -0.76
CA PHE A 81 3.43 5.97 -1.76
C PHE A 81 4.43 6.05 -2.90
N GLN A 82 4.02 6.66 -4.02
CA GLN A 82 4.80 6.80 -5.24
C GLN A 82 6.16 7.48 -5.01
N ASP A 83 6.24 8.50 -4.13
CA ASP A 83 7.46 9.22 -3.77
C ASP A 83 8.25 8.55 -2.63
N TYR A 84 7.79 7.37 -2.18
CA TYR A 84 8.27 6.60 -1.01
C TYR A 84 8.12 7.31 0.34
N ALA A 85 7.93 8.63 0.36
CA ALA A 85 7.80 9.49 1.53
C ALA A 85 8.82 9.17 2.64
N LEU A 86 10.08 8.85 2.28
CA LEU A 86 11.14 8.62 3.27
C LEU A 86 11.52 9.93 3.95
N PHE A 87 11.77 9.90 5.26
CA PHE A 87 12.19 11.06 6.02
C PHE A 87 13.65 11.39 5.68
N PRO A 88 13.92 12.51 5.00
CA PRO A 88 15.24 12.79 4.42
C PRO A 88 16.31 13.08 5.48
N HIS A 89 15.88 13.50 6.68
CA HIS A 89 16.71 13.83 7.83
C HIS A 89 16.96 12.63 8.76
N MET A 90 16.45 11.45 8.40
CA MET A 90 16.63 10.21 9.17
C MET A 90 17.46 9.21 8.37
N THR A 91 18.25 8.40 9.06
CA THR A 91 18.92 7.24 8.45
C THR A 91 17.90 6.19 7.98
N VAL A 92 18.34 5.21 7.20
CA VAL A 92 17.52 4.07 6.80
C VAL A 92 16.96 3.33 8.02
N GLU A 93 17.79 3.03 9.01
CA GLU A 93 17.35 2.40 10.26
C GLU A 93 16.29 3.23 10.99
N GLN A 94 16.51 4.54 11.10
CA GLN A 94 15.56 5.45 11.73
C GLN A 94 14.24 5.53 10.95
N ASN A 95 14.29 5.51 9.62
CA ASN A 95 13.11 5.44 8.76
C ASN A 95 12.32 4.16 9.04
N ILE A 96 12.99 3.00 9.03
CA ILE A 96 12.36 1.70 9.26
C ILE A 96 11.70 1.70 10.63
N LEU A 97 12.44 2.03 11.69
CA LEU A 97 11.97 1.94 13.07
C LEU A 97 11.03 3.08 13.50
N TYR A 98 10.71 4.04 12.63
CA TYR A 98 9.91 5.20 12.98
C TYR A 98 8.53 4.81 13.53
N GLY A 99 7.82 3.92 12.83
CA GLY A 99 6.48 3.47 13.21
C GLY A 99 6.47 2.70 14.54
N VAL A 100 7.48 1.85 14.76
CA VAL A 100 7.64 1.08 16.00
C VAL A 100 7.82 2.00 17.20
N LYS A 101 8.74 2.97 17.11
CA LYS A 101 9.01 3.94 18.17
C LYS A 101 7.80 4.82 18.47
N HIS A 102 7.16 5.37 17.44
CA HIS A 102 6.04 6.29 17.61
C HIS A 102 4.79 5.60 18.19
N GLN A 103 4.57 4.34 17.85
CA GLN A 103 3.43 3.55 18.37
C GLN A 103 3.75 2.81 19.66
N HIS A 104 4.96 2.98 20.22
CA HIS A 104 5.43 2.27 21.42
C HIS A 104 5.28 0.75 21.29
N LEU A 105 5.52 0.22 20.09
CA LEU A 105 5.46 -1.21 19.83
C LEU A 105 6.74 -1.88 20.34
N PRO A 106 6.66 -3.11 20.88
CA PRO A 106 7.84 -3.90 21.14
C PRO A 106 8.57 -4.17 19.83
N LEU A 107 9.87 -3.89 19.78
CA LEU A 107 10.68 -4.26 18.64
C LEU A 107 11.08 -5.73 18.79
N ASP A 108 10.57 -6.58 17.90
CA ASP A 108 11.15 -7.92 17.72
C ASP A 108 12.43 -7.79 16.90
N GLN A 109 13.57 -7.94 17.57
CA GLN A 109 14.89 -7.83 16.96
C GLN A 109 15.10 -8.89 15.87
N ASN A 110 14.56 -10.10 16.04
CA ASN A 110 14.67 -11.17 15.05
C ASN A 110 13.84 -10.84 13.80
N GLU A 111 12.63 -10.27 13.98
CA GLU A 111 11.80 -9.80 12.87
C GLU A 111 12.49 -8.67 12.11
N TYR A 112 13.09 -7.70 12.82
CA TYR A 112 13.85 -6.61 12.22
C TYR A 112 15.02 -7.10 11.37
N GLU A 113 15.86 -7.98 11.92
CA GLU A 113 17.01 -8.55 11.21
C GLU A 113 16.57 -9.40 10.01
N ARG A 114 15.54 -10.21 10.19
CA ARG A 114 14.95 -11.00 9.10
C ARG A 114 14.41 -10.10 7.99
N LEU A 115 13.62 -9.09 8.32
CA LEU A 115 12.98 -8.19 7.35
C LEU A 115 14.03 -7.39 6.58
N THR A 116 14.99 -6.79 7.28
CA THR A 116 16.06 -5.99 6.65
C THR A 116 16.98 -6.84 5.77
N SER A 117 17.21 -8.11 6.14
CA SER A 117 17.95 -9.07 5.32
C SER A 117 17.15 -9.51 4.08
N GLN A 118 15.87 -9.87 4.24
CA GLN A 118 14.99 -10.28 3.14
C GLN A 118 14.85 -9.17 2.09
N LEU A 119 14.67 -7.93 2.54
CA LEU A 119 14.59 -6.76 1.65
C LEU A 119 15.97 -6.26 1.20
N LYS A 120 17.07 -6.92 1.58
CA LYS A 120 18.44 -6.58 1.21
C LYS A 120 18.79 -5.11 1.53
N VAL A 121 18.38 -4.60 2.69
CA VAL A 121 18.64 -3.21 3.15
C VAL A 121 19.55 -3.14 4.39
N ASN A 122 19.95 -4.28 4.94
CA ASN A 122 20.85 -4.39 6.09
C ASN A 122 22.19 -3.63 5.92
N HIS A 123 22.74 -3.58 4.72
CA HIS A 123 23.98 -2.85 4.43
C HIS A 123 23.78 -1.33 4.24
N LEU A 124 22.54 -0.85 4.28
CA LEU A 124 22.16 0.55 4.04
C LEU A 124 21.76 1.28 5.32
N LEU A 125 21.68 0.59 6.46
CA LEU A 125 21.05 1.08 7.71
C LEU A 125 21.53 2.47 8.18
N GLN A 126 22.82 2.78 7.97
CA GLN A 126 23.43 4.04 8.38
C GLN A 126 23.41 5.14 7.30
N ARG A 127 22.91 4.84 6.09
CA ARG A 127 22.79 5.83 5.01
C ARG A 127 21.55 6.70 5.18
N TYR A 128 21.56 7.87 4.55
CA TYR A 128 20.40 8.74 4.41
C TYR A 128 19.70 8.51 3.05
N PRO A 129 18.39 8.78 2.93
CA PRO A 129 17.64 8.59 1.68
C PRO A 129 18.26 9.29 0.47
N ALA A 130 18.95 10.42 0.66
CA ALA A 130 19.63 11.13 -0.44
C ALA A 130 20.73 10.30 -1.12
N ASN A 131 21.30 9.32 -0.41
CA ASN A 131 22.40 8.47 -0.89
C ASN A 131 21.92 7.10 -1.39
N LEU A 132 20.61 6.94 -1.62
CA LEU A 132 19.99 5.69 -2.05
C LEU A 132 19.54 5.77 -3.51
N SER A 133 19.69 4.67 -4.24
CA SER A 133 19.05 4.46 -5.54
C SER A 133 17.52 4.39 -5.41
N GLY A 134 16.80 4.46 -6.54
CA GLY A 134 15.33 4.32 -6.53
C GLY A 134 14.87 2.99 -5.92
N GLY A 135 15.49 1.88 -6.33
CA GLY A 135 15.20 0.54 -5.79
C GLY A 135 15.56 0.39 -4.31
N GLU A 136 16.64 1.02 -3.86
CA GLU A 136 17.00 1.04 -2.43
C GLU A 136 15.96 1.82 -1.61
N LYS A 137 15.55 3.02 -2.05
CA LYS A 137 14.50 3.82 -1.38
C LYS A 137 13.21 3.04 -1.24
N GLN A 138 12.83 2.32 -2.30
CA GLN A 138 11.64 1.51 -2.28
C GLN A 138 11.71 0.36 -1.27
N ARG A 139 12.80 -0.41 -1.27
CA ARG A 139 12.99 -1.52 -0.32
C ARG A 139 12.98 -1.01 1.13
N VAL A 140 13.55 0.17 1.37
CA VAL A 140 13.49 0.84 2.68
C VAL A 140 12.07 1.28 3.04
N ALA A 141 11.30 1.81 2.08
CA ALA A 141 9.91 2.22 2.31
C ALA A 141 9.01 1.02 2.64
N LEU A 142 9.21 -0.10 1.95
CA LEU A 142 8.58 -1.37 2.30
C LEU A 142 8.98 -1.82 3.70
N ALA A 143 10.28 -1.88 4.01
CA ALA A 143 10.76 -2.30 5.33
C ALA A 143 10.08 -1.47 6.44
N ARG A 144 9.99 -0.15 6.26
CA ARG A 144 9.27 0.76 7.16
C ARG A 144 7.78 0.46 7.28
N ALA A 145 7.10 0.16 6.17
CA ALA A 145 5.68 -0.17 6.19
C ALA A 145 5.40 -1.51 6.89
N LEU A 146 6.34 -2.44 6.79
CA LEU A 146 6.16 -3.84 7.19
C LEU A 146 6.62 -4.15 8.61
N ILE A 147 7.61 -3.43 9.12
CA ILE A 147 8.13 -3.66 10.49
C ILE A 147 7.09 -3.38 11.58
N THR A 148 5.99 -2.68 11.26
CA THR A 148 4.85 -2.49 12.19
C THR A 148 3.84 -3.64 12.13
N SER A 149 4.19 -4.74 11.45
CA SER A 149 3.35 -5.93 11.22
C SER A 149 1.92 -5.55 10.77
N PRO A 150 1.77 -4.81 9.65
CA PRO A 150 0.48 -4.30 9.20
C PRO A 150 -0.46 -5.45 8.81
N LYS A 151 -1.77 -5.21 8.88
CA LYS A 151 -2.78 -6.20 8.47
C LYS A 151 -3.23 -6.05 7.01
N LEU A 152 -2.85 -4.97 6.36
CA LEU A 152 -3.17 -4.62 4.98
C LEU A 152 -2.01 -3.77 4.45
N LEU A 153 -1.55 -4.06 3.25
CA LEU A 153 -0.51 -3.28 2.58
C LEU A 153 -1.10 -2.53 1.38
N LEU A 154 -0.87 -1.22 1.33
CA LEU A 154 -1.28 -0.35 0.23
C LEU A 154 -0.04 0.13 -0.53
N LEU A 155 -0.02 -0.08 -1.84
CA LEU A 155 1.11 0.24 -2.72
C LEU A 155 0.64 1.13 -3.87
N ASP A 156 1.15 2.36 -3.93
CA ASP A 156 0.78 3.32 -4.98
C ASP A 156 1.92 3.48 -6.00
N GLU A 157 1.73 2.95 -7.21
CA GLU A 157 2.69 2.99 -8.33
C GLU A 157 4.14 2.59 -7.91
N PRO A 158 4.31 1.48 -7.16
CA PRO A 158 5.60 1.18 -6.52
C PRO A 158 6.72 0.97 -7.57
N PHE A 159 6.40 0.52 -8.78
CA PHE A 159 7.39 0.19 -9.82
C PHE A 159 7.83 1.38 -10.68
N SER A 160 7.18 2.54 -10.54
CA SER A 160 7.29 3.65 -11.50
C SER A 160 8.70 4.25 -11.63
N ALA A 161 9.49 4.23 -10.56
CA ALA A 161 10.85 4.79 -10.54
C ALA A 161 11.97 3.73 -10.75
N LEU A 162 11.61 2.49 -11.10
CA LEU A 162 12.57 1.39 -11.29
C LEU A 162 12.93 1.16 -12.76
N ASP A 163 14.20 0.84 -13.00
CA ASP A 163 14.66 0.21 -14.23
C ASP A 163 14.05 -1.20 -14.40
N TYR A 164 14.15 -1.73 -15.61
CA TYR A 164 13.48 -2.97 -15.99
C TYR A 164 13.91 -4.18 -15.15
N ASP A 165 15.21 -4.38 -14.94
CA ASP A 165 15.73 -5.53 -14.22
C ASP A 165 15.35 -5.47 -12.74
N THR A 166 15.52 -4.29 -12.12
CA THR A 166 15.11 -4.06 -10.73
C THR A 166 13.60 -4.26 -10.56
N ARG A 167 12.79 -3.86 -11.55
CA ARG A 167 11.33 -4.06 -11.54
C ARG A 167 10.95 -5.53 -11.59
N VAL A 168 11.60 -6.33 -12.43
CA VAL A 168 11.36 -7.78 -12.51
C VAL A 168 11.67 -8.45 -11.17
N GLU A 169 12.84 -8.18 -10.60
CA GLU A 169 13.24 -8.74 -9.29
C GLU A 169 12.22 -8.34 -8.21
N PHE A 170 11.80 -7.07 -8.21
CA PHE A 170 10.91 -6.55 -7.19
C PHE A 170 9.49 -7.13 -7.27
N ARG A 171 8.97 -7.40 -8.47
CA ARG A 171 7.67 -8.09 -8.65
C ARG A 171 7.68 -9.49 -8.04
N GLN A 172 8.76 -10.25 -8.27
CA GLN A 172 8.90 -11.60 -7.71
C GLN A 172 8.98 -11.54 -6.18
N GLU A 173 9.71 -10.57 -5.66
CA GLU A 173 9.83 -10.37 -4.21
C GLU A 173 8.48 -10.01 -3.57
N LEU A 174 7.70 -9.09 -4.15
CA LEU A 174 6.37 -8.76 -3.63
C LEU A 174 5.43 -9.97 -3.57
N LYS A 175 5.44 -10.84 -4.60
CA LYS A 175 4.70 -12.11 -4.56
C LYS A 175 5.15 -13.02 -3.44
N ARG A 176 6.46 -13.20 -3.29
CA ARG A 176 7.04 -14.04 -2.24
C ARG A 176 6.66 -13.52 -0.85
N LEU A 177 6.69 -12.21 -0.67
CA LEU A 177 6.30 -11.54 0.57
C LEU A 177 4.80 -11.70 0.87
N HIS A 178 3.93 -11.55 -0.13
CA HIS A 178 2.50 -11.82 0.00
C HIS A 178 2.25 -13.26 0.46
N GLN A 179 2.89 -14.25 -0.16
CA GLN A 179 2.77 -15.67 0.22
C GLN A 179 3.26 -15.95 1.64
N LEU A 180 4.31 -15.24 2.08
CA LEU A 180 4.91 -15.43 3.40
C LEU A 180 4.08 -14.81 4.52
N TRP A 181 3.48 -13.64 4.29
CA TRP A 181 2.76 -12.88 5.32
C TRP A 181 1.27 -13.12 5.33
N GLN A 182 0.69 -13.55 4.20
CA GLN A 182 -0.73 -13.85 4.09
C GLN A 182 -1.61 -12.67 4.55
N ILE A 183 -1.24 -11.46 4.13
CA ILE A 183 -2.04 -10.25 4.33
C ILE A 183 -2.48 -9.70 2.97
N PRO A 184 -3.70 -9.15 2.86
CA PRO A 184 -4.20 -8.58 1.61
C PRO A 184 -3.35 -7.38 1.18
N PHE A 185 -3.12 -7.27 -0.13
CA PHE A 185 -2.46 -6.11 -0.75
C PHE A 185 -3.45 -5.35 -1.64
N ILE A 186 -3.37 -4.02 -1.65
CA ILE A 186 -3.99 -3.19 -2.70
C ILE A 186 -2.87 -2.48 -3.44
N LEU A 187 -2.74 -2.79 -4.72
CA LEU A 187 -1.75 -2.23 -5.62
C LEU A 187 -2.41 -1.31 -6.64
N VAL A 188 -1.88 -0.10 -6.80
CA VAL A 188 -2.23 0.80 -7.89
C VAL A 188 -1.14 0.76 -8.94
N THR A 189 -1.53 0.52 -10.19
CA THR A 189 -0.62 0.63 -11.34
C THR A 189 -1.40 1.02 -12.61
N HIS A 190 -0.70 1.61 -13.58
CA HIS A 190 -1.18 1.80 -14.95
C HIS A 190 -0.50 0.86 -15.96
N ASP A 191 0.40 -0.01 -15.49
CA ASP A 191 1.07 -1.02 -16.30
C ASP A 191 0.28 -2.35 -16.27
N ARG A 192 -0.10 -2.82 -17.47
CA ARG A 192 -0.95 -4.00 -17.62
C ARG A 192 -0.20 -5.30 -17.33
N GLU A 193 1.09 -5.35 -17.62
CA GLU A 193 1.93 -6.52 -17.34
C GLU A 193 2.14 -6.64 -15.83
N GLU A 194 2.38 -5.53 -15.13
CA GLU A 194 2.43 -5.52 -13.66
C GLU A 194 1.13 -6.03 -13.04
N ALA A 195 -0.02 -5.53 -13.51
CA ALA A 195 -1.32 -5.94 -13.01
C ALA A 195 -1.56 -7.45 -13.18
N ARG A 196 -1.25 -8.00 -14.36
CA ARG A 196 -1.43 -9.43 -14.66
C ARG A 196 -0.44 -10.32 -13.96
N ILE A 197 0.80 -9.85 -13.81
CA ILE A 197 1.81 -10.64 -13.13
C ILE A 197 1.47 -10.71 -11.65
N LEU A 198 1.08 -9.62 -10.99
CA LEU A 198 0.95 -9.56 -9.54
C LEU A 198 -0.44 -9.85 -9.00
N GLY A 199 -1.48 -9.39 -9.69
CA GLY A 199 -2.83 -9.42 -9.17
C GLY A 199 -3.44 -10.80 -9.19
N ASP A 200 -4.09 -11.16 -8.10
CA ASP A 200 -5.09 -12.23 -8.09
C ASP A 200 -6.43 -11.68 -8.60
N ILE A 201 -6.67 -10.38 -8.39
CA ILE A 201 -7.85 -9.64 -8.84
C ILE A 201 -7.39 -8.34 -9.48
N ILE A 202 -7.94 -8.00 -10.65
CA ILE A 202 -7.72 -6.72 -11.34
C ILE A 202 -9.06 -6.02 -11.52
N LEU A 203 -9.18 -4.82 -10.95
CA LEU A 203 -10.28 -3.89 -11.17
C LEU A 203 -9.85 -2.81 -12.16
N TYR A 204 -10.50 -2.81 -13.32
CA TYR A 204 -10.33 -1.77 -14.32
C TYR A 204 -11.20 -0.58 -13.95
N LEU A 205 -10.56 0.56 -13.66
CA LEU A 205 -11.19 1.80 -13.25
C LEU A 205 -11.17 2.83 -14.38
N TYR A 206 -12.32 3.44 -14.63
CA TYR A 206 -12.46 4.55 -15.57
C TYR A 206 -13.46 5.56 -15.01
N GLN A 207 -13.05 6.84 -14.95
CA GLN A 207 -13.86 7.95 -14.44
C GLN A 207 -14.58 7.64 -13.10
N GLY A 208 -13.85 7.03 -12.16
CA GLY A 208 -14.36 6.74 -10.82
C GLY A 208 -15.32 5.56 -10.71
N GLN A 209 -15.39 4.71 -11.73
CA GLN A 209 -16.24 3.52 -11.77
C GLN A 209 -15.39 2.28 -12.06
N ILE A 210 -15.77 1.13 -11.50
CA ILE A 210 -15.26 -0.18 -11.94
C ILE A 210 -15.98 -0.54 -13.25
N ILE A 211 -15.24 -0.64 -14.34
CA ILE A 211 -15.78 -1.00 -15.67
C ILE A 211 -15.58 -2.48 -16.01
N LYS A 212 -14.63 -3.15 -15.34
CA LYS A 212 -14.35 -4.58 -15.54
C LYS A 212 -13.63 -5.14 -14.31
N GLU A 213 -13.94 -6.38 -13.98
CA GLU A 213 -13.18 -7.22 -13.07
C GLU A 213 -12.52 -8.37 -13.85
N GLU A 214 -11.32 -8.76 -13.46
CA GLU A 214 -10.61 -9.93 -13.97
C GLU A 214 -9.95 -10.65 -12.79
N ARG A 215 -10.26 -11.94 -12.61
CA ARG A 215 -9.62 -12.80 -11.61
C ARG A 215 -8.62 -13.73 -12.29
N ILE A 216 -7.45 -13.91 -11.68
CA ILE A 216 -6.32 -14.70 -12.21
C ILE A 216 -6.09 -15.95 -11.37
#